data_AF-A0AAQ0ZGY4-F1
#
_entry.id   AF-A0AAQ0ZGY4-F1
#
_cell.length_a   1.000
_cell.length_b   1.000
_cell.length_c   1.000
_cell.angle_alpha   90.00
_cell.angle_beta   90.00
_cell.angle_gamma   90.00
#
_symmetry.space_group_name_H-M   'P 1'
#
loop_
_entity.id
_entity.type
_entity.pdbx_description
1 polymer ?
#
loop_
_entity_poly.entity_id
_entity_poly.type
_entity_poly.pdbx_seq_one_letter_code
_entity_poly.pdbx_strand_id
1 'polypeptide(L)'
;MMEVLGLVIGVIGTAIAIYQAAIINESKKRKNELQYLFAGINAAATQKQQAWQNQISLMPKPNTQEELKLAQLCVRARDDAAEIANLTSALEGTIDPDNSAIVNMMDKYKLIVEKTKRNAPPTEFDQAPSNTNKQNQPDAEQRAAV
;
A
#
# COMPACT_ATOMS: atom_id res chain seq x y z
N MET A 1 13.13 -18.24 -59.69
CA MET A 1 12.94 -19.23 -58.60
C MET A 1 13.43 -18.72 -57.25
N MET A 2 14.64 -18.15 -57.15
CA MET A 2 15.17 -17.59 -55.87
C MET A 2 14.34 -16.42 -55.31
N GLU A 3 13.81 -15.54 -56.18
CA GLU A 3 12.95 -14.42 -55.74
C GLU A 3 11.63 -14.89 -55.10
N VAL A 4 11.03 -15.97 -55.62
CA VAL A 4 9.80 -16.56 -55.08
C VAL A 4 10.07 -17.18 -53.71
N LEU A 5 11.22 -17.84 -53.53
CA LEU A 5 11.66 -18.37 -52.23
C LEU A 5 11.89 -17.25 -51.21
N GLY A 6 12.52 -16.14 -51.62
CA GLY A 6 12.71 -14.97 -50.76
C GLY A 6 11.39 -14.34 -50.33
N LEU A 7 10.41 -14.26 -51.24
CA LEU A 7 9.08 -13.74 -50.93
C LEU A 7 8.32 -14.66 -49.96
N VAL A 8 8.36 -15.97 -50.16
CA VAL A 8 7.74 -16.95 -49.25
C VAL A 8 8.37 -16.88 -47.85
N ILE A 9 9.69 -16.80 -47.75
CA ILE A 9 10.40 -16.65 -46.47
C ILE A 9 10.03 -15.32 -45.79
N GLY A 10 9.93 -14.23 -46.55
CA GLY A 10 9.53 -12.92 -46.04
C GLY A 10 8.10 -12.91 -45.48
N VAL A 11 7.16 -13.58 -46.15
CA VAL A 11 5.76 -13.70 -45.68
C VAL A 11 5.69 -14.52 -44.39
N ILE A 12 6.42 -15.63 -44.31
CA ILE A 12 6.46 -16.47 -43.10
C ILE A 12 7.09 -15.70 -41.93
N GLY A 13 8.21 -15.00 -42.15
CA GLY A 13 8.87 -14.21 -41.12
C GLY A 13 7.96 -13.09 -40.57
N THR A 14 7.20 -12.44 -41.47
CA THR A 14 6.23 -11.40 -41.09
C THR A 14 5.08 -11.99 -40.27
N ALA A 15 4.56 -13.17 -40.65
CA ALA A 15 3.50 -13.85 -39.90
C ALA A 15 3.95 -14.24 -38.48
N ILE A 16 5.18 -14.73 -38.33
CA ILE A 16 5.77 -15.07 -37.03
C ILE A 16 5.92 -13.81 -36.16
N ALA A 17 6.40 -12.70 -36.73
CA ALA A 17 6.56 -11.45 -36.00
C ALA A 17 5.21 -10.89 -35.50
N ILE A 18 4.15 -10.95 -36.33
CA ILE A 18 2.80 -10.55 -35.93
C ILE A 18 2.29 -11.43 -34.79
N TYR A 19 2.49 -12.75 -34.88
CA TYR A 19 2.07 -13.68 -33.84
C TYR A 19 2.80 -13.44 -32.51
N GLN A 20 4.12 -13.25 -32.55
CA GLN A 20 4.91 -12.91 -31.37
C GLN A 20 4.45 -11.58 -30.75
N ALA A 21 4.22 -10.56 -31.57
CA ALA A 21 3.71 -9.27 -31.10
C ALA A 21 2.34 -9.41 -30.41
N ALA A 22 1.43 -10.23 -30.96
CA ALA A 22 0.13 -10.49 -30.38
C ALA A 22 0.22 -11.19 -29.02
N ILE A 23 1.03 -12.26 -28.91
CA ILE A 23 1.23 -12.97 -27.63
C ILE A 23 1.86 -12.07 -26.58
N ILE A 24 2.90 -11.32 -26.96
CA ILE A 24 3.57 -10.40 -26.03
C ILE A 24 2.57 -9.38 -25.51
N ASN A 25 1.71 -8.83 -26.37
CA ASN A 25 0.69 -7.86 -25.97
C ASN A 25 -0.34 -8.47 -25.01
N GLU A 26 -0.83 -9.68 -25.30
CA GLU A 26 -1.79 -10.37 -24.43
C GLU A 26 -1.16 -10.75 -23.07
N SER A 27 0.10 -11.18 -23.07
CA SER A 27 0.83 -11.50 -21.85
C SER A 27 1.01 -10.26 -20.96
N LYS A 28 1.33 -9.09 -21.54
CA LYS A 28 1.42 -7.81 -20.83
C LYS A 28 0.07 -7.40 -20.24
N LYS A 29 -1.02 -7.55 -21.01
CA LYS A 29 -2.37 -7.26 -20.53
C LYS A 29 -2.74 -8.12 -19.32
N ARG A 30 -2.51 -9.43 -19.39
CA ARG A 30 -2.81 -10.36 -18.29
C ARG A 30 -1.99 -10.06 -17.03
N LYS A 31 -0.72 -9.70 -17.18
CA LYS A 31 0.13 -9.26 -16.06
C LYS A 31 -0.46 -8.03 -15.38
N ASN A 32 -0.79 -6.99 -16.14
CA ASN A 32 -1.41 -5.77 -15.60
C ASN A 32 -2.72 -6.08 -14.87
N GLU A 33 -3.61 -6.90 -15.44
CA GLU A 33 -4.86 -7.31 -14.80
C GLU A 33 -4.62 -8.02 -13.46
N LEU A 34 -3.63 -8.92 -13.41
CA LEU A 34 -3.29 -9.65 -12.20
C LEU A 34 -2.67 -8.73 -11.13
N GLN A 35 -1.86 -7.75 -11.53
CA GLN A 35 -1.34 -6.72 -10.61
C GLN A 35 -2.45 -5.86 -10.01
N TYR A 36 -3.44 -5.44 -10.81
CA TYR A 36 -4.60 -4.72 -10.29
C TYR A 36 -5.48 -5.58 -9.37
N LEU A 37 -5.60 -6.87 -9.65
CA LEU A 37 -6.30 -7.80 -8.76
C LEU A 37 -5.57 -7.91 -7.41
N PHE A 38 -4.25 -8.09 -7.43
CA PHE A 38 -3.44 -8.08 -6.21
C PHE A 38 -3.49 -6.73 -5.49
N ALA A 39 -3.51 -5.61 -6.22
CA ALA A 39 -3.71 -4.30 -5.62
C ALA A 39 -5.07 -4.18 -4.90
N GLY A 40 -6.14 -4.71 -5.50
CA GLY A 40 -7.46 -4.78 -4.87
C GLY A 40 -7.48 -5.64 -3.60
N ILE A 41 -6.87 -6.83 -3.66
CA ILE A 41 -6.79 -7.75 -2.51
C ILE A 41 -5.97 -7.13 -1.37
N ASN A 42 -4.81 -6.53 -1.70
CA ASN A 42 -3.95 -5.86 -0.72
C ASN A 42 -4.68 -4.68 -0.04
N ALA A 43 -5.38 -3.85 -0.82
CA ALA A 43 -6.15 -2.74 -0.27
C ALA A 43 -7.27 -3.22 0.67
N ALA A 44 -8.01 -4.27 0.29
CA ALA A 44 -9.06 -4.85 1.12
C ALA A 44 -8.50 -5.47 2.42
N ALA A 45 -7.37 -6.19 2.33
CA ALA A 45 -6.70 -6.78 3.48
C ALA A 45 -6.19 -5.70 4.45
N THR A 46 -5.55 -4.66 3.93
CA THR A 46 -5.08 -3.50 4.71
C THR A 46 -6.23 -2.78 5.40
N GLN A 47 -7.35 -2.55 4.69
CA GLN A 47 -8.53 -1.93 5.27
C GLN A 47 -9.10 -2.78 6.42
N LYS A 48 -9.13 -4.11 6.25
CA LYS A 48 -9.62 -5.04 7.27
C LYS A 48 -8.69 -5.08 8.49
N GLN A 49 -7.38 -5.08 8.27
CA GLN A 49 -6.37 -4.96 9.33
C GLN A 49 -6.61 -3.69 10.16
N GLN A 50 -6.83 -2.54 9.51
CA GLN A 50 -7.12 -1.28 10.20
C GLN A 50 -8.45 -1.34 10.98
N ALA A 51 -9.48 -1.94 10.40
CA ALA A 51 -10.77 -2.11 11.08
C ALA A 51 -10.64 -2.95 12.36
N TRP A 52 -9.90 -4.07 12.30
CA TRP A 52 -9.61 -4.88 13.48
C TRP A 52 -8.75 -4.14 14.50
N GLN A 53 -7.73 -3.39 14.05
CA GLN A 53 -6.91 -2.56 14.94
C GLN A 53 -7.76 -1.55 15.72
N ASN A 54 -8.71 -0.89 15.04
CA ASN A 54 -9.63 0.05 15.67
C ASN A 54 -10.57 -0.65 16.66
N GLN A 55 -11.07 -1.84 16.33
CA GLN A 55 -11.90 -2.62 17.26
C GLN A 55 -11.10 -3.05 18.50
N ILE A 56 -9.86 -3.51 18.31
CA ILE A 56 -8.98 -3.90 19.41
C ILE A 56 -8.69 -2.71 20.34
N SER A 57 -8.48 -1.50 19.79
CA SER A 57 -8.25 -0.30 20.61
C SER A 57 -9.47 0.13 21.42
N LEU A 58 -10.67 -0.26 21.01
CA LEU A 58 -11.92 0.03 21.72
C LEU A 58 -12.29 -1.07 22.73
N MET A 59 -11.60 -2.21 22.73
CA MET A 59 -11.88 -3.28 23.68
C MET A 59 -11.41 -2.89 25.09
N PRO A 60 -12.23 -3.17 26.13
CA PRO A 60 -11.80 -3.01 27.51
C PRO A 60 -10.69 -4.01 27.84
N LYS A 61 -9.85 -3.69 28.82
CA LYS A 61 -8.79 -4.60 29.27
C LYS A 61 -9.43 -5.91 29.77
N PRO A 62 -9.04 -7.08 29.22
CA PRO A 62 -9.65 -8.34 29.59
C PRO A 62 -9.32 -8.67 31.05
N ASN A 63 -10.35 -8.92 31.86
CA ASN A 63 -10.24 -9.28 33.27
C ASN A 63 -10.58 -10.75 33.52
N THR A 64 -11.28 -11.39 32.59
CA THR A 64 -11.62 -12.81 32.63
C THR A 64 -10.82 -13.61 31.60
N GLN A 65 -10.68 -14.92 31.83
CA GLN A 65 -9.96 -15.80 30.92
C GLN A 65 -10.69 -15.94 29.56
N GLU A 66 -12.01 -15.77 29.53
CA GLU A 66 -12.81 -15.79 28.31
C GLU A 66 -12.60 -14.51 27.48
N GLU A 67 -12.60 -13.34 28.13
CA GLU A 67 -12.28 -12.07 27.48
C GLU A 67 -10.84 -12.05 26.92
N LEU A 68 -9.90 -12.68 27.63
CA LEU A 68 -8.52 -12.81 27.14
C LEU A 68 -8.45 -13.63 25.85
N LYS A 69 -9.19 -14.75 25.77
CA LYS A 69 -9.28 -15.56 24.55
C LYS A 69 -9.91 -14.77 23.41
N LEU A 70 -10.97 -14.01 23.68
CA LEU A 70 -11.60 -13.16 22.68
C LEU A 70 -10.62 -12.10 22.15
N ALA A 71 -9.88 -11.43 23.04
CA ALA A 71 -8.88 -10.45 22.67
C ALA A 71 -7.78 -11.07 21.79
N GLN A 72 -7.29 -12.26 22.15
CA GLN A 72 -6.32 -13.01 21.36
C GLN A 72 -6.86 -13.37 19.96
N LEU A 73 -8.13 -13.77 19.85
CA LEU A 73 -8.76 -14.06 18.56
C LEU A 73 -8.84 -12.82 17.67
N CYS A 74 -9.20 -11.66 18.23
CA CYS A 74 -9.24 -10.40 17.47
C CYS A 74 -7.84 -10.00 16.99
N VAL A 75 -6.82 -10.12 17.85
CA VAL A 75 -5.42 -9.86 17.47
C VAL A 75 -4.96 -10.81 16.37
N ARG A 76 -5.29 -12.11 16.49
CA ARG A 76 -5.00 -13.11 15.47
C ARG A 76 -5.63 -12.75 14.12
N ALA A 77 -6.91 -12.37 14.11
CA ALA A 77 -7.62 -11.98 12.89
C ALA A 77 -7.01 -10.73 12.21
N ARG A 78 -6.52 -9.77 13.01
CA ARG A 78 -5.76 -8.62 12.49
C ARG A 78 -4.47 -9.08 11.82
N ASP A 79 -3.72 -9.96 12.48
CA ASP A 79 -2.43 -10.44 12.01
C ASP A 79 -2.58 -11.28 10.72
N ASP A 80 -3.62 -12.12 10.63
CA ASP A 80 -3.94 -12.87 9.41
C ASP A 80 -4.24 -11.92 8.23
N ALA A 81 -4.95 -10.81 8.48
CA ALA A 81 -5.20 -9.80 7.44
C ALA A 81 -3.91 -9.08 7.00
N ALA A 82 -3.01 -8.79 7.94
CA ALA A 82 -1.70 -8.22 7.64
C ALA A 82 -0.83 -9.20 6.82
N GLU A 83 -0.87 -10.49 7.14
CA GLU A 83 -0.17 -11.54 6.40
C GLU A 83 -0.68 -11.62 4.95
N ILE A 84 -2.00 -11.62 4.73
CA ILE A 84 -2.59 -11.59 3.39
C ILE A 84 -2.13 -10.36 2.61
N ALA A 85 -2.10 -9.18 3.24
CA ALA A 85 -1.63 -7.96 2.59
C ALA A 85 -0.16 -8.11 2.14
N ASN A 86 0.71 -8.59 3.03
CA ASN A 86 2.14 -8.79 2.75
C ASN A 86 2.38 -9.83 1.64
N LEU A 87 1.70 -10.97 1.69
CA LEU A 87 1.79 -12.01 0.66
C LEU A 87 1.33 -11.50 -0.70
N THR A 88 0.26 -10.72 -0.72
CA THR A 88 -0.27 -10.12 -1.94
C THR A 88 0.70 -9.10 -2.54
N SER A 89 1.35 -8.29 -1.72
CA SER A 89 2.43 -7.39 -2.16
C SER A 89 3.63 -8.14 -2.72
N ALA A 90 4.05 -9.24 -2.06
CA ALA A 90 5.15 -10.05 -2.54
C ALA A 90 4.82 -10.69 -3.90
N LEU A 91 3.62 -11.29 -4.05
CA LEU A 91 3.17 -11.89 -5.30
C LEU A 91 3.08 -10.87 -6.43
N GLU A 92 2.57 -9.67 -6.16
CA GLU A 92 2.52 -8.59 -7.13
C GLU A 92 3.92 -8.17 -7.60
N GLY A 93 4.86 -8.03 -6.66
CA GLY A 93 6.26 -7.73 -6.97
C GLY A 93 6.98 -8.82 -7.78
N THR A 94 6.48 -10.06 -7.77
CA THR A 94 7.02 -11.13 -8.66
C THR A 94 6.51 -11.04 -10.10
N ILE A 95 5.41 -10.33 -10.36
CA ILE A 95 4.86 -10.16 -11.73
C ILE A 95 5.66 -9.13 -12.51
N ASP A 96 5.86 -7.96 -11.90
CA ASP A 96 6.64 -6.85 -12.43
C ASP A 96 7.26 -6.08 -11.25
N PRO A 97 8.55 -6.27 -10.96
CA PRO A 97 9.21 -5.61 -9.83
C PRO A 97 9.41 -4.11 -10.04
N ASP A 98 9.38 -3.64 -11.29
CA ASP A 98 9.69 -2.25 -11.63
C ASP A 98 8.43 -1.35 -11.63
N ASN A 99 7.24 -1.95 -11.72
CA ASN A 99 5.97 -1.22 -11.78
C ASN A 99 4.92 -1.86 -10.88
N SER A 100 4.75 -1.34 -9.66
CA SER A 100 3.78 -1.88 -8.70
C SER A 100 2.42 -1.19 -8.80
N ALA A 101 1.36 -1.95 -9.11
CA ALA A 101 -0.01 -1.46 -9.07
C ALA A 101 -0.46 -1.12 -7.63
N ILE A 102 0.06 -1.82 -6.63
CA ILE A 102 -0.19 -1.56 -5.21
C ILE A 102 0.33 -0.17 -4.83
N VAL A 103 1.60 0.13 -5.15
CA VAL A 103 2.21 1.44 -4.88
C VAL A 103 1.47 2.55 -5.63
N ASN A 104 1.18 2.33 -6.91
CA ASN A 104 0.42 3.29 -7.73
C ASN A 104 -0.97 3.59 -7.14
N MET A 105 -1.67 2.60 -6.59
CA MET A 105 -2.96 2.83 -5.90
C MET A 105 -2.78 3.58 -4.58
N MET A 106 -1.76 3.25 -3.77
CA MET A 106 -1.48 3.97 -2.53
C MET A 106 -1.12 5.44 -2.79
N ASP A 107 -0.32 5.73 -3.79
CA ASP A 107 0.07 7.12 -4.10
C ASP A 107 -1.11 7.93 -4.62
N LYS A 108 -1.98 7.33 -5.44
CA LYS A 108 -3.27 7.94 -5.81
C LYS A 108 -4.13 8.24 -4.58
N TYR A 109 -4.17 7.32 -3.61
CA TYR A 109 -4.91 7.54 -2.37
C TYR A 109 -4.31 8.69 -1.54
N LYS A 110 -2.99 8.76 -1.38
CA LYS A 110 -2.31 9.88 -0.70
C LYS A 110 -2.65 11.22 -1.36
N LEU A 111 -2.57 11.29 -2.70
CA LEU A 111 -2.93 12.49 -3.46
C LEU A 111 -4.38 12.93 -3.22
N ILE A 112 -5.32 11.99 -3.17
CA ILE A 112 -6.72 12.27 -2.84
C ILE A 112 -6.82 12.85 -1.43
N VAL A 113 -6.19 12.22 -0.43
CA VAL A 113 -6.22 12.68 0.96
C VAL A 113 -5.60 14.07 1.11
N GLU A 114 -4.46 14.34 0.47
CA GLU A 114 -3.82 15.66 0.47
C GLU A 114 -4.68 16.73 -0.20
N LYS A 115 -5.37 16.38 -1.29
CA LYS A 115 -6.34 17.28 -1.93
C LYS A 115 -7.51 17.57 -1.01
N THR A 116 -8.03 16.57 -0.30
CA THR A 116 -9.08 16.76 0.70
C THR A 116 -8.63 17.66 1.84
N LYS A 117 -7.42 17.45 2.39
CA LYS A 117 -6.86 18.32 3.45
C LYS A 117 -6.72 19.77 3.00
N ARG A 118 -6.26 20.02 1.78
CA ARG A 118 -6.15 21.38 1.21
C ARG A 118 -7.50 22.07 0.99
N ASN A 119 -8.55 21.29 0.74
CA ASN A 119 -9.89 21.80 0.45
C ASN A 119 -10.81 21.77 1.68
N ALA A 120 -10.35 21.22 2.80
CA ALA A 120 -11.13 21.17 4.04
C ALA A 120 -11.21 22.60 4.63
N PRO A 121 -12.41 23.09 4.98
CA PRO A 121 -12.51 24.31 5.76
C PRO A 121 -11.81 24.11 7.11
N PRO A 122 -11.12 25.13 7.67
CA PRO A 122 -10.42 25.00 8.94
C PRO A 122 -11.42 24.58 10.02
N THR A 123 -11.20 23.40 10.59
CA THR A 123 -11.97 22.93 11.74
C THR A 123 -11.45 23.57 13.03
N GLU A 124 -12.34 23.91 13.95
CA GLU A 124 -12.01 24.56 15.24
C GLU A 124 -10.98 23.78 16.08
N PHE A 125 -10.77 22.49 15.79
CA PHE A 125 -9.76 21.64 16.42
C PHE A 125 -8.32 21.88 15.94
N ASP A 126 -8.11 22.53 14.79
CA ASP A 126 -6.78 22.84 14.27
C ASP A 126 -6.21 24.16 14.85
N GLN A 127 -7.01 24.89 15.65
CA GLN A 127 -6.65 26.16 16.27
C GLN A 127 -6.34 26.04 17.78
N ALA A 128 -5.81 24.92 18.24
CA ALA A 128 -5.22 24.88 19.58
C ALA A 128 -3.81 25.53 19.53
N PRO A 129 -3.57 26.69 20.17
CA PRO A 129 -2.24 27.26 20.22
C PRO A 129 -1.32 26.29 20.97
N SER A 130 -0.23 25.90 20.33
CA SER A 130 0.91 25.25 20.96
C SER A 130 1.53 26.24 21.96
N ASN A 131 0.96 26.31 23.16
CA ASN A 131 1.57 26.97 24.31
C ASN A 131 2.80 26.15 24.70
N THR A 132 3.89 26.42 24.00
CA THR A 132 5.23 25.95 24.34
C THR A 132 5.61 26.71 25.61
N ASN A 133 5.37 26.03 26.73
CA ASN A 133 5.73 26.46 28.07
C ASN A 133 7.23 26.80 28.06
N LYS A 134 7.56 28.10 28.11
CA LYS A 134 8.92 28.57 28.40
C LYS A 134 9.23 28.21 29.84
N GLN A 135 9.68 26.98 30.04
CA GLN A 135 10.26 26.51 31.28
C GLN A 135 11.69 27.07 31.33
N ASN A 136 11.82 28.35 31.68
CA ASN A 136 13.10 28.95 32.02
C ASN A 136 13.55 28.40 33.37
N GLN A 137 14.48 27.48 33.26
CA GLN A 137 15.42 26.96 34.23
C GLN A 137 16.01 28.09 35.11
N PRO A 138 16.06 27.96 36.45
CA PRO A 138 16.75 28.92 37.29
C PRO A 138 18.27 28.79 37.12
N ASP A 139 18.91 29.92 36.87
CA ASP A 139 20.35 30.09 36.67
C ASP A 139 21.18 29.50 37.83
N ALA A 140 21.85 28.39 37.56
CA ALA A 140 22.90 27.83 38.41
C ALA A 140 24.27 28.02 37.72
N GLU A 141 24.61 29.26 37.38
CA GLU A 141 25.94 29.59 36.84
C GLU A 141 26.38 31.01 37.24
N GLN A 142 26.39 31.28 38.55
CA GLN A 142 27.04 32.45 39.13
C GLN A 142 27.64 32.11 40.50
N ARG A 143 28.59 31.16 40.52
CA ARG A 143 29.59 31.00 41.60
C ARG A 143 30.90 30.48 41.02
N ALA A 144 31.50 31.26 40.13
CA ALA A 144 32.89 31.09 39.71
C ALA A 144 33.44 32.43 39.16
N ALA A 145 33.31 33.51 39.92
CA ALA A 145 34.16 34.68 39.81
C ALA A 145 33.92 35.61 41.00
N VAL A 146 35.00 35.87 41.74
CA VAL A 146 35.17 36.78 42.91
C VAL A 146 34.79 36.20 44.27
#